data_AF-A0A7S1QV94-F1
#
_entry.id   AF-A0A7S1QV94-F1
#
_cell.length_a   1.000
_cell.length_b   1.000
_cell.length_c   1.000
_cell.angle_alpha   90.00
_cell.angle_beta   90.00
_cell.angle_gamma   90.00
#
_symmetry.space_group_name_H-M   'P 1'
#
loop_
_entity.id
_entity.type
_entity.pdbx_description
1 polymer ?
#
loop_
_entity_poly.entity_id
_entity_poly.type
_entity_poly.pdbx_seq_one_letter_code
_entity_poly.pdbx_strand_id
1 'polypeptide(L)'
;MADVAHEESEDFYLGQRANRGRSSDAALDFDDDGASPTQNGGGNGASAFTPLQMPSTSVNTQHSGASRRPPRSPKDDEEQRFVDEFGFELNDDAAELEAQYVRTQDGNQVRRREVKWTEMAAEWGKTLNKNSEKLKERARKGIPTRLRGVLWQLMSQSRLQMEAPENHSVYLQLMRKKIPEDTEGLIERDLHRTFPTHALFRDSDGAGQTSLRNILHAYAVIDP
;
A
#
# COMPACT_ATOMS: atom_id res chain seq x y z
N MET A 1 52.36 -12.03 -11.92
CA MET A 1 52.43 -13.50 -11.81
C MET A 1 51.15 -13.94 -11.11
N ALA A 2 50.36 -14.79 -11.77
CA ALA A 2 48.96 -15.21 -11.51
C ALA A 2 47.91 -14.10 -11.73
N ASP A 3 47.09 -14.01 -12.79
CA ASP A 3 46.22 -14.91 -13.61
C ASP A 3 44.84 -15.32 -13.02
N VAL A 4 43.79 -14.81 -13.70
CA VAL A 4 42.50 -15.42 -14.14
C VAL A 4 41.29 -15.54 -13.19
N ALA A 5 40.12 -15.24 -13.80
CA ALA A 5 38.69 -15.43 -13.42
C ALA A 5 38.05 -14.25 -12.63
N HIS A 6 36.93 -13.65 -13.03
CA HIS A 6 35.76 -14.11 -13.78
C HIS A 6 35.17 -12.97 -14.62
N GLU A 7 35.01 -13.23 -15.92
CA GLU A 7 34.32 -12.42 -16.91
C GLU A 7 33.01 -13.15 -17.24
N GLU A 8 31.96 -12.99 -16.42
CA GLU A 8 30.59 -13.46 -16.70
C GLU A 8 29.57 -12.63 -15.90
N SER A 9 29.11 -11.50 -16.45
CA SER A 9 27.84 -10.90 -15.98
C SER A 9 27.10 -10.01 -17.00
N GLU A 10 27.50 -9.98 -18.27
CA GLU A 10 26.89 -9.07 -19.28
C GLU A 10 25.92 -9.79 -20.26
N ASP A 11 25.67 -11.09 -20.10
CA ASP A 11 24.87 -11.88 -21.07
C ASP A 11 23.41 -12.17 -20.68
N PHE A 12 22.87 -11.60 -19.60
CA PHE A 12 21.46 -11.80 -19.25
C PHE A 12 20.50 -10.71 -19.78
N TYR A 13 20.99 -9.64 -20.40
CA TYR A 13 20.17 -8.49 -20.81
C TYR A 13 20.09 -8.22 -22.32
N LEU A 14 20.46 -9.18 -23.18
CA LEU A 14 20.30 -9.07 -24.64
C LEU A 14 19.54 -10.24 -25.22
N GLY A 15 18.22 -10.23 -25.04
CA GLY A 15 17.36 -11.29 -25.57
C GLY A 15 15.88 -10.94 -25.62
N GLN A 16 15.53 -9.90 -26.39
CA GLN A 16 14.29 -9.75 -27.19
C GLN A 16 13.84 -8.28 -27.31
N ARG A 17 14.44 -7.58 -28.27
CA ARG A 17 13.85 -6.42 -28.93
C ARG A 17 14.08 -6.54 -30.43
N ALA A 18 13.05 -6.98 -31.16
CA ALA A 18 12.80 -6.57 -32.54
C ALA A 18 11.48 -7.19 -33.04
N ASN A 19 10.39 -6.43 -33.03
CA ASN A 19 9.76 -6.01 -34.29
C ASN A 19 8.70 -4.94 -34.03
N ARG A 20 8.90 -3.75 -34.62
CA ARG A 20 7.89 -2.69 -34.72
C ARG A 20 7.15 -2.88 -36.03
N GLY A 21 5.85 -3.12 -35.95
CA GLY A 21 4.92 -3.04 -37.08
C GLY A 21 3.86 -1.98 -36.78
N ARG A 22 3.81 -0.97 -37.62
CA ARG A 22 2.89 0.18 -37.64
C ARG A 22 1.52 -0.25 -38.18
N SER A 23 0.42 0.13 -37.54
CA SER A 23 -0.80 0.58 -38.26
C SER A 23 -1.79 1.28 -37.33
N SER A 24 -2.60 2.12 -37.98
CA SER A 24 -3.58 3.11 -37.54
C SER A 24 -4.91 2.55 -37.01
N ASP A 25 -5.73 3.50 -36.55
CA ASP A 25 -7.19 3.47 -36.34
C ASP A 25 -7.64 2.99 -34.94
N ALA A 26 -8.20 3.86 -34.09
CA ALA A 26 -9.51 4.53 -34.13
C ALA A 26 -10.67 3.58 -33.77
N ALA A 27 -11.59 4.14 -32.97
CA ALA A 27 -12.88 3.62 -32.52
C ALA A 27 -12.88 2.60 -31.36
N LEU A 28 -13.45 3.10 -30.25
CA LEU A 28 -14.50 2.50 -29.42
C LEU A 28 -14.78 1.02 -29.62
N ASP A 29 -14.79 0.24 -28.52
CA ASP A 29 -15.93 -0.65 -28.30
C ASP A 29 -16.17 -0.92 -26.81
N PHE A 30 -17.46 -0.91 -26.51
CA PHE A 30 -18.10 -0.90 -25.22
C PHE A 30 -19.01 -2.12 -25.25
N ASP A 31 -18.51 -3.28 -24.83
CA ASP A 31 -19.30 -4.51 -24.69
C ASP A 31 -19.04 -5.01 -23.26
N ASP A 32 -20.02 -5.00 -22.35
CA ASP A 32 -21.30 -5.70 -22.36
C ASP A 32 -21.13 -7.20 -22.56
N ASP A 33 -21.20 -7.94 -21.46
CA ASP A 33 -21.85 -9.23 -21.46
C ASP A 33 -22.20 -9.63 -20.02
N GLY A 34 -23.50 -9.80 -19.81
CA GLY A 34 -24.10 -10.20 -18.56
C GLY A 34 -23.91 -11.67 -18.25
N ALA A 35 -23.87 -11.98 -16.96
CA ALA A 35 -24.24 -13.29 -16.45
C ALA A 35 -24.79 -13.14 -15.03
N SER A 36 -26.10 -13.33 -14.88
CA SER A 36 -26.78 -13.59 -13.62
C SER A 36 -26.47 -15.01 -13.13
N PRO A 37 -26.35 -15.28 -11.82
CA PRO A 37 -26.13 -16.63 -11.31
C PRO A 37 -27.45 -17.35 -11.01
N THR A 38 -27.54 -18.60 -11.45
CA THR A 38 -28.57 -19.57 -11.06
C THR A 38 -28.25 -20.21 -9.70
N GLN A 39 -29.30 -20.38 -8.87
CA GLN A 39 -29.31 -21.09 -7.59
C GLN A 39 -29.26 -22.62 -7.75
N ASN A 40 -28.47 -23.30 -6.90
CA ASN A 40 -28.76 -24.53 -6.11
C ASN A 40 -27.40 -25.03 -5.57
N GLY A 41 -27.20 -25.56 -4.37
CA GLY A 41 -28.07 -26.23 -3.40
C GLY A 41 -27.32 -27.46 -2.86
N GLY A 42 -27.11 -27.55 -1.54
CA GLY A 42 -26.47 -28.67 -0.81
C GLY A 42 -25.06 -28.34 -0.29
N GLY A 43 -24.66 -28.60 0.95
CA GLY A 43 -25.24 -29.34 2.06
C GLY A 43 -24.11 -29.70 3.04
N ASN A 44 -24.21 -29.18 4.27
CA ASN A 44 -23.68 -29.66 5.56
C ASN A 44 -22.18 -29.95 5.78
N GLY A 45 -21.63 -29.24 6.78
CA GLY A 45 -20.37 -29.59 7.46
C GLY A 45 -19.78 -28.47 8.31
N ALA A 46 -20.59 -27.76 9.11
CA ALA A 46 -20.08 -26.70 10.00
C ALA A 46 -19.91 -27.22 11.43
N SER A 47 -18.66 -27.33 11.87
CA SER A 47 -18.29 -27.54 13.26
C SER A 47 -18.83 -26.41 14.13
N ALA A 48 -19.54 -26.78 15.19
CA ALA A 48 -20.20 -25.90 16.13
C ALA A 48 -19.19 -25.00 16.87
N PHE A 49 -19.36 -23.68 16.74
CA PHE A 49 -18.80 -22.70 17.66
C PHE A 49 -19.84 -22.40 18.74
N THR A 50 -19.52 -22.70 20.00
CA THR A 50 -20.35 -22.39 21.16
C THR A 50 -20.22 -20.90 21.52
N PRO A 51 -21.30 -20.11 21.57
CA PRO A 51 -21.18 -18.72 22.00
C PRO A 51 -21.10 -18.62 23.53
N LEU A 52 -20.12 -17.85 24.01
CA LEU A 52 -19.94 -17.46 25.42
C LEU A 52 -21.08 -16.52 25.85
N GLN A 53 -21.80 -16.94 26.90
CA GLN A 53 -22.85 -16.19 27.57
C GLN A 53 -22.24 -15.01 28.35
N MET A 54 -22.66 -13.78 28.04
CA MET A 54 -22.36 -12.59 28.85
C MET A 54 -23.44 -12.41 29.94
N PRO A 55 -23.08 -11.96 31.16
CA PRO A 55 -24.02 -11.76 32.24
C PRO A 55 -24.91 -10.53 32.03
N SER A 56 -26.20 -10.72 32.22
CA SER A 56 -27.25 -9.68 32.15
C SER A 56 -27.13 -8.70 33.31
N THR A 57 -26.80 -7.43 33.04
CA THR A 57 -27.03 -6.34 33.99
C THR A 57 -28.38 -5.69 33.72
N SER A 58 -29.27 -5.84 34.69
CA SER A 58 -30.60 -5.24 34.76
C SER A 58 -30.57 -3.73 34.57
N VAL A 59 -31.33 -3.21 33.61
CA VAL A 59 -31.60 -1.78 33.45
C VAL A 59 -32.78 -1.42 34.34
N ASN A 60 -32.54 -0.61 35.37
CA ASN A 60 -33.57 -0.01 36.21
C ASN A 60 -33.91 1.38 35.65
N THR A 61 -35.14 1.53 35.15
CA THR A 61 -35.69 2.79 34.61
C THR A 61 -36.36 3.56 35.75
N GLN A 62 -35.82 4.70 36.17
CA GLN A 62 -36.60 5.79 36.77
C GLN A 62 -35.99 7.20 36.58
N HIS A 63 -36.88 8.08 36.13
CA HIS A 63 -37.01 9.53 36.34
C HIS A 63 -36.10 10.60 35.67
N SER A 64 -36.81 11.45 34.94
CA SER A 64 -36.57 12.79 34.41
C SER A 64 -35.63 13.69 35.22
N GLY A 65 -34.65 14.28 34.52
CA GLY A 65 -33.90 15.45 34.94
C GLY A 65 -33.12 15.99 33.74
N ALA A 66 -33.42 17.22 33.32
CA ALA A 66 -32.73 17.89 32.22
C ALA A 66 -31.26 18.17 32.61
N SER A 67 -30.39 17.21 32.33
CA SER A 67 -28.95 17.35 32.55
C SER A 67 -28.36 18.17 31.40
N ARG A 68 -28.19 19.47 31.64
CA ARG A 68 -27.44 20.36 30.73
C ARG A 68 -26.03 19.79 30.60
N ARG A 69 -25.64 19.43 29.36
CA ARG A 69 -24.25 19.07 29.05
C ARG A 69 -23.34 20.19 29.57
N PRO A 70 -22.26 19.86 30.30
CA PRO A 70 -21.27 20.87 30.68
C PRO A 70 -20.69 21.51 29.40
N PRO A 71 -20.31 22.79 29.44
CA PRO A 71 -19.64 23.44 28.32
C PRO A 71 -18.34 22.69 28.03
N ARG A 72 -18.10 22.39 26.75
CA ARG A 72 -16.85 21.75 26.28
C ARG A 72 -15.67 22.60 26.72
N SER A 73 -14.58 21.94 27.12
CA SER A 73 -13.35 22.62 27.51
C SER A 73 -12.67 23.14 26.24
N PRO A 74 -11.98 24.31 26.24
CA PRO A 74 -11.28 24.83 25.06
C PRO A 74 -10.11 23.95 24.55
N LYS A 75 -9.82 22.83 25.23
CA LYS A 75 -8.85 21.81 24.82
C LYS A 75 -9.47 20.68 23.99
N ASP A 76 -10.80 20.62 23.92
CA ASP A 76 -11.54 19.64 23.11
C ASP A 76 -11.78 20.16 21.68
N ASP A 77 -11.33 21.38 21.38
CA ASP A 77 -11.21 21.96 20.05
C ASP A 77 -9.81 21.67 19.47
N GLU A 78 -9.24 20.50 19.75
CA GLU A 78 -8.35 19.86 18.78
C GLU A 78 -9.20 19.61 17.54
N GLU A 79 -9.25 20.65 16.71
CA GLU A 79 -9.49 20.62 15.28
C GLU A 79 -9.20 19.20 14.81
N GLN A 80 -10.24 18.41 14.53
CA GLN A 80 -10.06 17.08 13.96
C GLN A 80 -9.44 17.32 12.60
N ARG A 81 -8.10 17.39 12.57
CA ARG A 81 -7.32 17.69 11.38
C ARG A 81 -7.66 16.62 10.38
N PHE A 82 -8.37 17.02 9.34
CA PHE A 82 -8.83 16.10 8.32
C PHE A 82 -7.61 15.60 7.57
N VAL A 83 -7.40 14.28 7.58
CA VAL A 83 -6.32 13.65 6.83
C VAL A 83 -6.88 12.92 5.61
N ASP A 84 -6.14 12.92 4.52
CA ASP A 84 -6.50 12.16 3.31
C ASP A 84 -6.33 10.64 3.49
N GLU A 85 -6.57 9.88 2.41
CA GLU A 85 -6.41 8.41 2.43
C GLU A 85 -4.98 7.92 2.71
N PHE A 86 -3.99 8.80 2.60
CA PHE A 86 -2.58 8.51 2.83
C PHE A 86 -2.08 8.99 4.20
N GLY A 87 -2.78 9.92 4.83
CA GLY A 87 -2.44 10.48 6.13
C GLY A 87 -1.89 11.91 6.09
N PHE A 88 -1.99 12.62 4.97
CA PHE A 88 -1.63 14.04 4.88
C PHE A 88 -2.76 14.92 5.43
N GLU A 89 -2.42 15.86 6.30
CA GLU A 89 -3.35 16.89 6.76
C GLU A 89 -3.80 17.75 5.58
N LEU A 90 -5.12 17.84 5.40
CA LEU A 90 -5.76 18.65 4.38
C LEU A 90 -6.25 19.96 5.02
N ASN A 91 -6.04 21.05 4.30
CA ASN A 91 -6.75 22.29 4.57
C ASN A 91 -8.18 22.20 4.00
N ASP A 92 -9.02 23.18 4.34
CA ASP A 92 -10.43 23.20 3.93
C ASP A 92 -10.61 23.08 2.41
N ASP A 93 -9.79 23.78 1.63
CA ASP A 93 -9.83 23.74 0.17
C ASP A 93 -9.49 22.35 -0.39
N ALA A 94 -8.44 21.71 0.14
CA ALA A 94 -8.04 20.37 -0.28
C ALA A 94 -9.04 19.30 0.17
N ALA A 95 -9.64 19.48 1.36
CA ALA A 95 -10.70 18.59 1.84
C ALA A 95 -11.94 18.66 0.93
N GLU A 96 -12.33 19.84 0.46
CA GLU A 96 -13.44 19.97 -0.49
C GLU A 96 -13.09 19.36 -1.86
N LEU A 97 -11.87 19.56 -2.35
CA LEU A 97 -11.41 18.96 -3.60
C LEU A 97 -11.39 17.42 -3.52
N GLU A 98 -10.90 16.86 -2.41
CA GLU A 98 -10.91 15.42 -2.15
C GLU A 98 -12.36 14.90 -2.08
N ALA A 99 -13.24 15.58 -1.37
CA ALA A 99 -14.66 15.23 -1.31
C ALA A 99 -15.31 15.27 -2.71
N GLN A 100 -14.98 16.27 -3.52
CA GLN A 100 -15.45 16.35 -4.91
C GLN A 100 -14.91 15.19 -5.75
N TYR A 101 -13.61 14.90 -5.65
CA TYR A 101 -13.00 13.77 -6.35
C TYR A 101 -13.69 12.46 -5.99
N VAL A 102 -13.83 12.16 -4.70
CA VAL A 102 -14.51 10.96 -4.20
C VAL A 102 -15.95 10.87 -4.68
N ARG A 103 -16.70 11.98 -4.71
CA ARG A 103 -18.08 12.01 -5.24
C ARG A 103 -18.16 11.68 -6.74
N THR A 104 -17.16 12.10 -7.51
CA THR A 104 -17.10 11.82 -8.96
C THR A 104 -16.58 10.42 -9.28
N GLN A 105 -16.00 9.70 -8.32
CA GLN A 105 -15.52 8.34 -8.53
C GLN A 105 -16.69 7.36 -8.69
N ASP A 106 -16.66 6.58 -9.78
CA ASP A 106 -17.55 5.42 -9.93
C ASP A 106 -17.02 4.27 -9.04
N GLY A 107 -17.63 4.10 -7.88
CA GLY A 107 -17.30 3.01 -6.94
C GLY A 107 -17.41 1.61 -7.56
N ASN A 108 -18.32 1.41 -8.52
CA ASN A 108 -18.41 0.13 -9.24
C ASN A 108 -17.23 -0.06 -10.19
N GLN A 109 -16.75 1.00 -10.82
CA GLN A 109 -15.52 0.95 -11.61
C GLN A 109 -14.30 0.63 -10.74
N VAL A 110 -14.16 1.28 -9.57
CA VAL A 110 -13.06 1.01 -8.64
C VAL A 110 -13.06 -0.46 -8.22
N ARG A 111 -14.21 -0.98 -7.76
CA ARG A 111 -14.36 -2.39 -7.38
C ARG A 111 -14.03 -3.35 -8.53
N ARG A 112 -14.50 -3.06 -9.75
CA ARG A 112 -14.17 -3.89 -10.94
C ARG A 112 -12.67 -3.88 -11.24
N ARG A 113 -11.97 -2.76 -11.01
CA ARG A 113 -10.51 -2.70 -11.16
C ARG A 113 -9.83 -3.52 -10.08
N GLU A 114 -10.26 -3.43 -8.83
CA GLU A 114 -9.72 -4.22 -7.71
C GLU A 114 -9.84 -5.72 -7.97
N VAL A 115 -11.02 -6.21 -8.38
CA VAL A 115 -11.22 -7.64 -8.70
C VAL A 115 -10.25 -8.10 -9.78
N LYS A 116 -10.14 -7.35 -10.89
CA LYS A 116 -9.22 -7.69 -11.99
C LYS A 116 -7.75 -7.70 -11.55
N TRP A 117 -7.36 -6.78 -10.67
CA TRP A 117 -6.01 -6.74 -10.10
C TRP A 117 -5.74 -7.91 -9.16
N THR A 118 -6.73 -8.29 -8.34
CA THR A 118 -6.65 -9.46 -7.45
C THR A 118 -6.52 -10.76 -8.24
N GLU A 119 -7.31 -10.94 -9.31
CA GLU A 119 -7.20 -12.09 -10.22
C GLU A 119 -5.81 -12.18 -10.85
N MET A 120 -5.28 -11.05 -11.32
CA MET A 120 -3.92 -10.99 -11.87
C MET A 120 -2.84 -11.32 -10.84
N ALA A 121 -3.01 -10.89 -9.59
CA ALA A 121 -2.08 -11.17 -8.50
C ALA A 121 -2.11 -12.65 -8.08
N ALA A 122 -3.29 -13.29 -8.10
CA ALA A 122 -3.43 -14.71 -7.76
C ALA A 122 -2.65 -15.61 -8.73
N GLU A 123 -2.59 -15.25 -10.01
CA GLU A 123 -1.83 -15.95 -11.05
C GLU A 123 -0.61 -15.13 -11.52
N TRP A 124 0.16 -14.54 -10.60
CA TRP A 124 1.20 -13.56 -10.94
C TRP A 124 2.21 -14.04 -11.99
N GLY A 125 2.68 -15.30 -11.90
CA GLY A 125 3.60 -15.87 -12.89
C GLY A 125 3.03 -15.94 -14.31
N LYS A 126 1.72 -16.25 -14.44
CA LYS A 126 1.03 -16.23 -15.74
C LYS A 126 0.82 -14.79 -16.21
N THR A 127 0.48 -13.89 -15.30
CA THR A 127 0.31 -12.46 -15.60
C THR A 127 1.58 -11.86 -16.18
N LEU A 128 2.74 -12.14 -15.57
CA LEU A 128 4.04 -11.65 -16.06
C LEU A 128 4.41 -12.24 -17.43
N ASN A 129 4.21 -13.54 -17.62
CA ASN A 129 4.71 -14.23 -18.82
C ASN A 129 3.78 -14.12 -20.03
N LYS A 130 2.46 -14.19 -19.82
CA LYS A 130 1.46 -14.26 -20.91
C LYS A 130 0.69 -12.96 -21.10
N ASN A 131 0.55 -12.15 -20.04
CA ASN A 131 -0.30 -10.95 -20.04
C ASN A 131 0.49 -9.67 -19.72
N SER A 132 1.79 -9.63 -20.04
CA SER A 132 2.68 -8.51 -19.72
C SER A 132 2.20 -7.17 -20.29
N GLU A 133 1.69 -7.16 -21.51
CA GLU A 133 1.12 -5.94 -22.12
C GLU A 133 -0.17 -5.49 -21.43
N LYS A 134 -1.03 -6.45 -21.02
CA LYS A 134 -2.24 -6.14 -20.26
C LYS A 134 -1.92 -5.58 -18.88
N LEU A 135 -0.89 -6.12 -18.24
CA LEU A 135 -0.37 -5.62 -16.97
C LEU A 135 0.10 -4.16 -17.11
N LYS A 136 0.89 -3.84 -18.14
CA LYS A 136 1.33 -2.46 -18.42
C LYS A 136 0.15 -1.53 -18.72
N GLU A 137 -0.81 -1.96 -19.53
CA GLU A 137 -2.02 -1.19 -19.83
C GLU A 137 -2.78 -0.82 -18.54
N ARG A 138 -2.96 -1.79 -17.63
CA ARG A 138 -3.64 -1.57 -16.35
C ARG A 138 -2.81 -0.71 -15.39
N ALA A 139 -1.50 -0.90 -15.35
CA ALA A 139 -0.61 -0.09 -14.52
C ALA A 139 -0.69 1.40 -14.90
N ARG A 140 -0.75 1.72 -16.21
CA ARG A 140 -0.95 3.11 -16.69
C ARG A 140 -2.30 3.70 -16.27
N LYS A 141 -3.32 2.87 -16.04
CA LYS A 141 -4.64 3.28 -15.49
C LYS A 141 -4.63 3.43 -13.96
N GLY A 142 -3.52 3.10 -13.31
CA GLY A 142 -3.34 3.15 -11.86
C GLY A 142 -3.61 1.82 -11.17
N ILE A 143 -2.79 1.56 -10.14
CA ILE A 143 -2.98 0.46 -9.20
C ILE A 143 -3.91 0.95 -8.07
N PRO A 144 -5.03 0.25 -7.79
CA PRO A 144 -5.94 0.59 -6.70
C PRO A 144 -5.19 0.73 -5.38
N THR A 145 -5.46 1.80 -4.62
CA THR A 145 -4.74 2.15 -3.39
C THR A 145 -4.63 0.96 -2.42
N ARG A 146 -5.74 0.26 -2.18
CA ARG A 146 -5.82 -0.90 -1.28
C ARG A 146 -4.90 -2.07 -1.65
N LEU A 147 -4.52 -2.20 -2.91
CA LEU A 147 -3.73 -3.32 -3.43
C LEU A 147 -2.24 -2.98 -3.60
N ARG A 148 -1.85 -1.70 -3.48
CA ARG A 148 -0.46 -1.25 -3.71
C ARG A 148 0.55 -1.99 -2.83
N GLY A 149 0.22 -2.19 -1.55
CA GLY A 149 1.11 -2.87 -0.60
C GLY A 149 1.52 -4.29 -1.03
N VAL A 150 0.61 -5.04 -1.68
CA VAL A 150 0.90 -6.39 -2.19
C VAL A 150 1.47 -6.33 -3.61
N LEU A 151 0.87 -5.54 -4.49
CA LEU A 151 1.23 -5.51 -5.91
C LEU A 151 2.63 -4.92 -6.14
N TRP A 152 3.02 -3.89 -5.41
CA TRP A 152 4.38 -3.35 -5.52
C TRP A 152 5.44 -4.35 -5.07
N GLN A 153 5.17 -5.16 -4.04
CA GLN A 153 6.07 -6.25 -3.64
C GLN A 153 6.18 -7.33 -4.70
N LEU A 154 5.06 -7.69 -5.35
CA LEU A 154 5.05 -8.66 -6.45
C LEU A 154 5.82 -8.14 -7.69
N MET A 155 5.66 -6.85 -8.03
CA MET A 155 6.33 -6.24 -9.18
C MET A 155 7.85 -6.07 -8.97
N SER A 156 8.25 -5.63 -7.78
CA SER A 156 9.66 -5.48 -7.42
C SER A 156 10.32 -6.80 -7.05
N GLN A 157 9.54 -7.88 -6.91
CA GLN A 157 9.97 -9.17 -6.38
C GLN A 157 10.58 -9.06 -4.97
N SER A 158 10.30 -7.99 -4.23
CA SER A 158 10.89 -7.75 -2.92
C SER A 158 10.54 -8.85 -1.92
N ARG A 159 9.32 -9.40 -2.01
CA ARG A 159 8.91 -10.53 -1.16
C ARG A 159 9.75 -11.78 -1.40
N LEU A 160 10.07 -12.08 -2.66
CA LEU A 160 10.94 -13.21 -3.00
C LEU A 160 12.35 -12.99 -2.44
N GLN A 161 12.88 -11.76 -2.55
CA GLN A 161 14.18 -11.42 -1.98
C GLN A 161 14.17 -11.50 -0.45
N MET A 162 13.11 -11.06 0.23
CA MET A 162 12.99 -11.15 1.70
C MET A 162 12.89 -12.59 2.21
N GLU A 163 12.25 -13.47 1.45
CA GLU A 163 12.08 -14.89 1.80
C GLU A 163 13.34 -15.72 1.47
N ALA A 164 14.28 -15.17 0.71
CA ALA A 164 15.52 -15.84 0.35
C ALA A 164 16.42 -16.05 1.58
N PRO A 165 16.94 -17.28 1.84
CA PRO A 165 17.72 -17.59 3.04
C PRO A 165 18.93 -16.68 3.25
N GLU A 166 19.59 -16.25 2.17
CA GLU A 166 20.75 -15.35 2.19
C GLU A 166 20.41 -13.94 2.70
N ASN A 167 19.16 -13.50 2.55
CA ASN A 167 18.69 -12.20 3.00
C ASN A 167 18.07 -12.24 4.39
N HIS A 168 18.00 -13.42 5.01
CA HIS A 168 17.47 -13.57 6.35
C HIS A 168 18.29 -12.73 7.34
N SER A 169 17.62 -11.86 8.09
CA SER A 169 18.22 -10.93 9.06
C SER A 169 19.17 -9.86 8.50
N VAL A 170 19.39 -9.77 7.17
CA VAL A 170 20.35 -8.81 6.58
C VAL A 170 20.03 -7.38 7.00
N TYR A 171 18.76 -6.98 6.96
CA TYR A 171 18.33 -5.66 7.43
C TYR A 171 18.76 -5.37 8.88
N LEU A 172 18.58 -6.32 9.80
CA LEU A 172 18.99 -6.17 11.20
C LEU A 172 20.52 -6.09 11.36
N GLN A 173 21.27 -6.74 10.47
CA GLN A 173 22.73 -6.64 10.46
C GLN A 173 23.20 -5.28 9.93
N LEU A 174 22.54 -4.74 8.90
CA LEU A 174 22.82 -3.41 8.37
C LEU A 174 22.58 -2.32 9.43
N MET A 175 21.53 -2.47 10.24
CA MET A 175 21.23 -1.58 11.36
C MET A 175 22.29 -1.55 12.47
N ARG A 176 23.21 -2.53 12.50
CA ARG A 176 24.29 -2.59 13.49
C ARG A 176 25.60 -2.00 12.98
N LYS A 177 25.72 -1.79 11.67
CA LYS A 177 26.92 -1.21 11.06
C LYS A 177 26.90 0.31 11.30
N LYS A 178 28.07 0.94 11.27
CA LYS A 178 28.16 2.41 11.35
C LYS A 178 28.18 2.99 9.95
N ILE A 179 27.55 4.16 9.80
CA ILE A 179 27.69 5.03 8.63
C ILE A 179 28.56 6.24 9.00
N PRO A 180 29.10 6.98 8.01
CA PRO A 180 29.81 8.23 8.29
C PRO A 180 28.92 9.24 9.04
N GLU A 181 29.50 9.96 10.00
CA GLU A 181 28.79 10.95 10.82
C GLU A 181 28.16 12.06 9.98
N ASP A 182 28.84 12.47 8.90
CA ASP A 182 28.29 13.45 7.94
C ASP A 182 27.00 12.93 7.29
N THR A 183 26.97 11.65 6.89
CA THR A 183 25.79 11.02 6.27
C THR A 183 24.65 10.87 7.29
N GLU A 184 24.97 10.48 8.52
CA GLU A 184 23.99 10.42 9.62
C GLU A 184 23.36 11.80 9.88
N GLY A 185 24.19 12.86 9.96
CA GLY A 185 23.72 14.23 10.11
C GLY A 185 22.85 14.72 8.95
N LEU A 186 23.13 14.29 7.71
CA LEU A 186 22.26 14.56 6.55
C LEU A 186 20.90 13.89 6.70
N ILE A 187 20.86 12.62 7.11
CA ILE A 187 19.62 11.88 7.33
C ILE A 187 18.76 12.59 8.38
N GLU A 188 19.32 12.95 9.54
CA GLU A 188 18.60 13.66 10.61
C GLU A 188 17.95 14.95 10.11
N ARG A 189 18.72 15.79 9.41
CA ARG A 189 18.25 17.07 8.89
C ARG A 189 17.12 16.89 7.87
N ASP A 190 17.16 15.84 7.07
CA ASP A 190 16.18 15.54 6.04
C ASP A 190 14.89 14.98 6.63
N LEU A 191 14.97 14.19 7.70
CA LEU A 191 13.81 13.65 8.39
C LEU A 191 12.89 14.72 8.96
N HIS A 192 13.44 15.74 9.63
CA HIS A 192 12.62 16.82 10.23
C HIS A 192 11.79 17.63 9.22
N ARG A 193 12.19 17.63 7.95
CA ARG A 193 11.47 18.34 6.87
C ARG A 193 10.73 17.42 5.91
N THR A 194 10.76 16.10 6.14
CA THR A 194 10.10 15.12 5.28
C THR A 194 8.68 14.87 5.79
N PHE A 195 7.69 15.29 5.00
CA PHE A 195 6.26 15.14 5.29
C PHE A 195 5.82 15.71 6.66
N PRO A 196 6.10 17.00 6.94
CA PRO A 196 5.82 17.61 8.25
C PRO A 196 4.32 17.67 8.60
N THR A 197 3.44 17.59 7.59
CA THR A 197 1.98 17.60 7.74
C THR A 197 1.37 16.20 7.70
N HIS A 198 2.19 15.14 7.67
CA HIS A 198 1.68 13.78 7.58
C HIS A 198 1.57 13.16 8.97
N ALA A 199 0.42 12.55 9.28
CA ALA A 199 0.10 12.02 10.60
C ALA A 199 1.17 11.06 11.15
N LEU A 200 1.78 10.23 10.30
CA LEU A 200 2.85 9.29 10.68
C LEU A 200 4.24 9.93 10.88
N PHE A 201 4.53 11.07 10.23
CA PHE A 201 5.88 11.65 10.13
C PHE A 201 6.03 12.99 10.87
N ARG A 202 4.93 13.63 11.28
CA ARG A 202 4.95 14.95 11.92
C ARG A 202 5.64 14.96 13.29
N ASP A 203 5.52 13.86 14.05
CA ASP A 203 6.07 13.78 15.39
C ASP A 203 7.57 13.51 15.33
N SER A 204 8.36 14.38 15.97
CA SER A 204 9.80 14.20 16.09
C SER A 204 10.10 12.92 16.86
N ASP A 205 10.99 12.09 16.32
CA ASP A 205 11.29 10.75 16.84
C ASP A 205 10.06 9.83 16.96
N GLY A 206 8.98 10.14 16.23
CA GLY A 206 7.82 9.28 16.09
C GLY A 206 8.11 8.00 15.30
N ALA A 207 7.10 7.13 15.21
CA ALA A 207 7.24 5.83 14.55
C ALA A 207 7.61 5.95 13.06
N GLY A 208 7.06 6.94 12.34
CA GLY A 208 7.37 7.18 10.94
C GLY A 208 8.80 7.63 10.72
N GLN A 209 9.24 8.66 11.46
CA GLN A 209 10.61 9.17 11.37
C GLN A 209 11.62 8.09 11.76
N THR A 210 11.37 7.34 12.83
CA THR A 210 12.21 6.21 13.24
C THR A 210 12.31 5.14 12.14
N SER A 211 11.18 4.78 11.53
CA SER A 211 11.16 3.79 10.45
C SER A 211 11.93 4.27 9.22
N LEU A 212 11.75 5.54 8.83
CA LEU A 212 12.45 6.13 7.69
C LEU A 212 13.95 6.27 7.96
N ARG A 213 14.34 6.71 9.17
CA ARG A 213 15.73 6.74 9.65
C ARG A 213 16.40 5.38 9.46
N ASN A 214 15.75 4.32 9.93
CA ASN A 214 16.28 2.97 9.84
C ASN A 214 16.45 2.53 8.38
N ILE A 215 15.47 2.78 7.50
CA ILE A 215 15.60 2.41 6.08
C ILE A 215 16.76 3.17 5.42
N LEU A 216 16.88 4.48 5.64
CA LEU A 216 17.94 5.31 5.08
C LEU A 216 19.32 4.91 5.60
N HIS A 217 19.43 4.63 6.90
CA HIS A 217 20.67 4.11 7.46
C HIS A 217 21.04 2.76 6.83
N ALA A 218 20.11 1.80 6.69
CA ALA A 218 20.43 0.50 6.07
C ALA A 218 20.93 0.71 4.63
N TYR A 219 20.30 1.63 3.90
CA TYR A 219 20.68 1.92 2.52
C TYR A 219 22.07 2.55 2.42
N ALA A 220 22.38 3.54 3.27
CA ALA A 220 23.70 4.17 3.33
C ALA A 220 24.84 3.22 3.71
N VAL A 221 24.53 2.09 4.35
CA VAL A 221 25.51 1.01 4.59
C VAL A 221 25.73 0.15 3.35
N ILE A 222 24.71 -0.04 2.52
CA ILE A 222 24.77 -0.83 1.29
C ILE A 222 25.51 -0.06 0.19
N ASP A 223 25.18 1.22 0.03
CA ASP A 223 25.70 2.11 -1.02
C ASP A 223 26.20 3.41 -0.37
N PRO A 224 27.46 3.45 0.09
CA PRO A 224 28.02 4.51 0.93
C PRO A 224 28.42 5.78 0.19
#